data_AF-A0A3N7DUS1-F1
#
_entry.id   AF-A0A3N7DUS1-F1
#
_cell.length_a   1.000
_cell.length_b   1.000
_cell.length_c   1.000
_cell.angle_alpha   90.00
_cell.angle_beta   90.00
_cell.angle_gamma   90.00
#
_symmetry.space_group_name_H-M   'P 1'
#
loop_
_entity.id
_entity.type
_entity.pdbx_description
1 polymer ?
#
loop_
_entity_poly.entity_id
_entity_poly.type
_entity_poly.pdbx_seq_one_letter_code
_entity_poly.pdbx_strand_id
1 'polypeptide(L)'
;MSKFPLTTAGVQDLMNELYALPQSELQLEADAVGADFRLWVKSHFELSETQIVYLDGIDERWVNDAAEATKHFLENRLPIGFFKEQAKKADDGDRGKLLDLDKRSISSFSEEEGYLLSEKLTYTISYPIL
;
A
#
# COMPACT_ATOMS: atom_id res chain seq x y z
N MET A 1 -0.55 0.51 -18.26
CA MET A 1 -1.64 1.02 -17.41
C MET A 1 -1.54 2.53 -17.29
N SER A 2 -2.67 3.18 -17.04
CA SER A 2 -2.69 4.59 -16.66
C SER A 2 -2.17 4.76 -15.24
N LYS A 3 -1.58 5.91 -14.92
CA LYS A 3 -1.26 6.24 -13.52
C LYS A 3 -2.53 6.68 -12.80
N PHE A 4 -2.57 6.41 -11.50
CA PHE A 4 -3.66 6.78 -10.62
C PHE A 4 -3.23 7.88 -9.65
N PRO A 5 -4.13 8.77 -9.22
CA PRO A 5 -3.81 9.74 -8.18
C PRO A 5 -3.52 9.01 -6.86
N LEU A 6 -2.45 9.40 -6.14
CA LEU A 6 -2.10 8.83 -4.83
C LEU A 6 -3.11 9.26 -3.74
N THR A 7 -4.30 8.67 -3.80
CA THR A 7 -5.46 8.90 -2.94
C THR A 7 -6.14 7.57 -2.64
N THR A 8 -7.00 7.53 -1.63
CA THR A 8 -7.79 6.31 -1.33
C THR A 8 -8.59 5.82 -2.54
N ALA A 9 -9.20 6.73 -3.31
CA ALA A 9 -9.94 6.39 -4.52
C ALA A 9 -9.01 5.83 -5.61
N GLY A 10 -7.90 6.51 -5.90
CA GLY A 10 -6.97 6.06 -6.94
C GLY A 10 -6.29 4.71 -6.60
N VAL A 11 -6.03 4.42 -5.32
CA VAL A 11 -5.54 3.10 -4.91
C VAL A 11 -6.63 2.04 -5.11
N GLN A 12 -7.88 2.34 -4.77
CA GLN A 12 -8.99 1.41 -5.00
C GLN A 12 -9.19 1.14 -6.49
N ASP A 13 -9.09 2.16 -7.34
CA ASP A 13 -9.19 2.02 -8.79
C ASP A 13 -8.05 1.16 -9.35
N LEU A 14 -6.81 1.38 -8.89
CA LEU A 14 -5.68 0.52 -9.25
C LEU A 14 -5.91 -0.93 -8.81
N MET A 15 -6.36 -1.18 -7.58
CA MET A 15 -6.62 -2.54 -7.10
C MET A 15 -7.75 -3.21 -7.89
N ASN A 16 -8.78 -2.46 -8.29
CA ASN A 16 -9.83 -2.98 -9.15
C ASN A 16 -9.28 -3.39 -10.53
N GLU A 17 -8.37 -2.60 -11.12
CA GLU A 17 -7.72 -2.92 -12.39
C GLU A 17 -6.81 -4.15 -12.27
N LEU A 18 -5.94 -4.18 -11.24
CA LEU A 18 -5.02 -5.30 -11.00
C LEU A 18 -5.78 -6.61 -10.69
N TYR A 19 -6.83 -6.56 -9.87
CA TYR A 19 -7.61 -7.76 -9.54
C TYR A 19 -8.60 -8.17 -10.63
N ALA A 20 -8.77 -7.38 -11.68
CA ALA A 20 -9.46 -7.82 -12.90
C ALA A 20 -8.52 -8.58 -13.85
N LEU A 21 -7.19 -8.49 -13.67
CA LEU A 21 -6.22 -9.17 -14.53
C LEU A 21 -6.28 -10.70 -14.40
N PRO A 22 -5.95 -11.44 -15.47
CA PRO A 22 -5.63 -12.87 -15.39
C PRO A 22 -4.49 -13.15 -14.41
N GLN A 23 -4.47 -14.35 -13.83
CA GLN A 23 -3.48 -14.69 -12.79
C GLN A 23 -2.03 -14.54 -13.25
N SER A 24 -1.72 -14.87 -14.51
CA SER A 24 -0.38 -14.71 -15.06
C SER A 24 0.07 -13.25 -15.13
N GLU A 25 -0.84 -12.33 -15.45
CA GLU A 25 -0.52 -10.89 -15.53
C GLU A 25 -0.44 -10.27 -14.13
N LEU A 26 -1.33 -10.67 -13.21
CA LEU A 26 -1.25 -10.25 -11.82
C LEU A 26 0.05 -10.73 -11.15
N GLN A 27 0.56 -11.92 -11.51
CA GLN A 27 1.84 -12.41 -11.01
C GLN A 27 3.00 -11.52 -11.47
N LEU A 28 2.96 -10.98 -12.69
CA LEU A 28 3.99 -10.05 -13.17
C LEU A 28 3.99 -8.76 -12.34
N GLU A 29 2.82 -8.26 -11.97
CA GLU A 29 2.68 -7.09 -11.09
C GLU A 29 3.18 -7.38 -9.67
N ALA A 30 2.87 -8.57 -9.15
CA ALA A 30 3.37 -9.03 -7.85
C ALA A 30 4.90 -9.18 -7.84
N ASP A 31 5.50 -9.70 -8.91
CA ASP A 31 6.95 -9.81 -9.06
C ASP A 31 7.60 -8.44 -9.25
N ALA A 32 6.97 -7.53 -10.00
CA ALA A 32 7.46 -6.18 -10.19
C ALA A 32 7.52 -5.40 -8.87
N VAL A 33 6.45 -5.46 -8.05
CA VAL A 33 6.43 -4.78 -6.74
C VAL A 33 7.43 -5.41 -5.76
N GLY A 34 7.62 -6.74 -5.80
CA GLY A 34 8.61 -7.43 -4.99
C GLY A 34 10.06 -7.13 -5.40
N ALA A 35 10.31 -6.84 -6.67
CA ALA A 35 11.64 -6.52 -7.19
C ALA A 35 12.05 -5.07 -6.89
N ASP A 36 11.15 -4.11 -7.08
CA ASP A 36 11.39 -2.71 -6.77
C ASP A 36 10.07 -1.99 -6.44
N PHE A 37 9.74 -1.97 -5.15
CA PHE A 37 8.53 -1.32 -4.64
C PHE A 37 8.48 0.18 -4.98
N ARG A 38 9.62 0.89 -4.89
CA ARG A 38 9.64 2.34 -5.15
C ARG A 38 9.34 2.61 -6.62
N LEU A 39 9.96 1.84 -7.52
CA LEU A 39 9.70 1.94 -8.95
C LEU A 39 8.25 1.57 -9.28
N TRP A 40 7.73 0.51 -8.68
CA TRP A 40 6.34 0.07 -8.87
C TRP A 40 5.33 1.14 -8.44
N VAL A 41 5.55 1.79 -7.28
CA VAL A 41 4.72 2.91 -6.84
C VAL A 41 4.82 4.09 -7.81
N LYS A 42 6.04 4.43 -8.28
CA LYS A 42 6.24 5.51 -9.26
C LYS A 42 5.63 5.21 -10.63
N SER A 43 5.51 3.94 -11.02
CA SER A 43 4.92 3.55 -12.30
C SER A 43 3.40 3.56 -12.27
N HIS A 44 2.79 3.30 -11.10
CA HIS A 44 1.34 3.21 -10.95
C HIS A 44 0.67 4.47 -10.41
N PHE A 45 1.41 5.34 -9.71
CA PHE A 45 0.84 6.55 -9.11
C PHE A 45 1.40 7.85 -9.71
N GLU A 46 0.52 8.85 -9.78
CA GLU A 46 0.89 10.23 -10.02
C GLU A 46 1.46 10.81 -8.73
N LEU A 47 2.76 11.16 -8.77
CA LEU A 47 3.51 11.66 -7.62
C LEU A 47 4.07 13.04 -7.95
N SER A 48 4.01 13.97 -7.00
CA SER A 48 4.77 15.22 -7.06
C SER A 48 6.26 14.96 -6.79
N GLU A 49 7.12 15.91 -7.18
CA GLU A 49 8.56 15.81 -6.90
C GLU A 49 8.86 15.62 -5.41
N THR A 50 8.13 16.31 -4.53
CA THR A 50 8.25 16.13 -3.07
C THR A 50 7.90 14.70 -2.63
N GLN A 51 6.87 14.10 -3.23
CA GLN A 51 6.48 12.71 -2.94
C GLN A 51 7.50 11.70 -3.48
N ILE A 52 8.14 11.99 -4.61
CA ILE A 52 9.22 11.15 -5.16
C ILE A 52 10.44 11.18 -4.24
N VAL A 53 10.91 12.38 -3.87
CA VAL A 53 12.05 12.55 -2.95
C VAL A 53 11.78 11.86 -1.62
N TYR A 54 10.55 12.01 -1.13
CA TYR A 54 10.10 11.32 0.06
C TYR A 54 10.19 9.79 -0.09
N LEU A 55 9.62 9.23 -1.16
CA LEU A 55 9.59 7.78 -1.41
C LEU A 55 11.01 7.20 -1.52
N ASP A 56 11.92 7.96 -2.14
CA ASP A 56 13.33 7.60 -2.24
C ASP A 56 14.07 7.70 -0.91
N GLY A 57 13.60 8.53 0.02
CA GLY A 57 14.16 8.70 1.36
C GLY A 57 13.62 7.73 2.43
N ILE A 58 12.65 6.88 2.10
CA ILE A 58 12.12 5.90 3.06
C ILE A 58 13.20 4.86 3.40
N ASP A 59 13.25 4.45 4.67
CA ASP A 59 14.13 3.38 5.16
C ASP A 59 13.98 2.10 4.33
N GLU A 60 15.12 1.50 3.97
CA GLU A 60 15.16 0.34 3.09
C GLU A 60 14.50 -0.90 3.71
N ARG A 61 14.54 -1.06 5.04
CA ARG A 61 13.88 -2.19 5.71
C ARG A 61 12.37 -2.07 5.56
N TRP A 62 11.83 -0.87 5.77
CA TRP A 62 10.42 -0.60 5.56
C TRP A 62 10.01 -0.87 4.11
N VAL A 63 10.84 -0.47 3.14
CA VAL A 63 10.54 -0.70 1.72
C VAL A 63 10.53 -2.19 1.39
N ASN A 64 11.45 -2.97 1.95
CA ASN A 64 11.45 -4.42 1.78
C ASN A 64 10.21 -5.07 2.40
N ASP A 65 9.84 -4.66 3.62
CA ASP A 65 8.62 -5.17 4.28
C ASP A 65 7.35 -4.82 3.48
N ALA A 66 7.28 -3.59 2.94
CA ALA A 66 6.18 -3.15 2.09
C ALA A 66 6.15 -3.89 0.74
N ALA A 67 7.31 -4.18 0.14
CA ALA A 67 7.42 -4.96 -1.08
C ALA A 67 6.90 -6.39 -0.89
N GLU A 68 7.37 -7.06 0.16
CA GLU A 68 6.97 -8.44 0.49
C GLU A 68 5.47 -8.51 0.81
N ALA A 69 4.96 -7.60 1.63
CA ALA A 69 3.55 -7.55 1.97
C ALA A 69 2.69 -7.28 0.72
N THR A 70 3.04 -6.30 -0.11
CA THR A 70 2.25 -5.99 -1.32
C THR A 70 2.25 -7.17 -2.27
N LYS A 71 3.42 -7.77 -2.52
CA LYS A 71 3.55 -8.95 -3.37
C LYS A 71 2.63 -10.07 -2.90
N HIS A 72 2.72 -10.44 -1.63
CA HIS A 72 1.87 -11.49 -1.05
C HIS A 72 0.38 -11.21 -1.23
N PHE A 73 -0.04 -9.96 -0.98
CA PHE A 73 -1.45 -9.59 -1.13
C PHE A 73 -1.90 -9.61 -2.59
N LEU A 74 -1.05 -9.19 -3.54
CA LEU A 74 -1.37 -9.28 -4.97
C LEU A 74 -1.48 -10.74 -5.43
N GLU A 75 -0.53 -11.60 -5.07
CA GLU A 75 -0.52 -13.03 -5.45
C GLU A 75 -1.80 -13.76 -5.02
N ASN A 76 -2.31 -13.39 -3.83
CA ASN A 76 -3.48 -14.01 -3.21
C ASN A 76 -4.78 -13.23 -3.42
N ARG A 77 -4.76 -12.13 -4.19
CA ARG A 77 -5.92 -11.21 -4.39
C ARG A 77 -6.56 -10.77 -3.08
N LEU A 78 -5.74 -10.51 -2.07
CA LEU A 78 -6.17 -10.06 -0.76
C LEU A 78 -6.41 -8.54 -0.76
N PRO A 79 -7.37 -8.03 0.03
CA PRO A 79 -7.65 -6.60 0.07
C PRO A 79 -6.44 -5.72 0.42
N ILE A 80 -6.06 -4.83 -0.49
CA ILE A 80 -5.12 -3.72 -0.25
C ILE A 80 -5.90 -2.41 -0.27
N GLY A 81 -5.67 -1.56 0.73
CA GLY A 81 -6.30 -0.26 0.84
C GLY A 81 -5.35 0.84 1.30
N PHE A 82 -5.81 2.07 1.15
CA PHE A 82 -5.03 3.25 1.50
C PHE A 82 -5.86 4.23 2.31
N PHE A 83 -5.34 4.66 3.46
CA PHE A 83 -5.95 5.67 4.29
C PHE A 83 -5.07 6.90 4.32
N LYS A 84 -5.59 8.03 3.84
CA LYS A 84 -4.94 9.32 4.04
C LYS A 84 -5.32 9.83 5.42
N GLU A 85 -4.43 9.75 6.40
CA GLU A 85 -4.66 10.43 7.68
C GLU A 85 -4.48 11.93 7.43
N GLN A 86 -5.53 12.72 7.69
CA GLN A 86 -5.41 14.18 7.65
C GLN A 86 -4.42 14.59 8.74
N ALA A 87 -3.39 15.34 8.36
CA ALA A 87 -2.32 15.77 9.25
C ALA A 87 -2.89 16.31 10.57
N LYS A 88 -2.68 15.58 11.67
CA LYS A 88 -2.87 16.14 13.01
C LYS A 88 -1.73 17.13 13.24
N LYS A 89 -2.04 18.31 13.78
CA LYS A 89 -1.02 19.29 14.19
C LYS A 89 0.05 18.57 15.03
N ALA A 90 1.31 18.79 14.68
CA ALA A 90 2.44 18.23 15.40
C ALA A 90 2.33 18.59 16.88
N ASP A 91 2.24 17.57 17.73
CA ASP A 91 2.51 17.73 19.16
C ASP A 91 4.00 17.51 19.37
N ASP A 92 4.57 18.34 20.22
CA ASP A 92 6.00 18.55 20.43
C ASP A 92 6.64 17.29 21.04
N GLY A 93 7.09 16.36 20.20
CA GLY A 93 7.78 15.16 20.69
C GLY A 93 7.78 13.97 19.75
N ASP A 94 8.94 13.76 19.15
CA ASP A 94 9.43 12.49 18.61
C ASP A 94 8.87 11.99 17.26
N ARG A 95 9.80 11.97 16.29
CA ARG A 95 9.81 11.29 14.99
C ARG A 95 8.76 11.71 13.97
N GLY A 96 9.21 12.46 12.96
CA GLY A 96 8.45 12.73 11.73
C GLY A 96 7.73 11.48 11.27
N LYS A 97 6.40 11.57 11.17
CA LYS A 97 5.55 10.44 10.79
C LYS A 97 5.64 10.27 9.29
N LEU A 98 6.30 9.19 8.92
CA LEU A 98 6.66 8.81 7.57
C LEU A 98 5.94 7.49 7.26
N LEU A 99 5.07 7.44 6.23
CA LEU A 99 4.46 6.25 5.60
C LEU A 99 4.35 5.03 6.53
N ASP A 100 3.26 4.94 7.30
CA ASP A 100 3.01 3.82 8.19
C ASP A 100 2.35 2.67 7.41
N LEU A 101 2.97 1.48 7.48
CA LEU A 101 2.40 0.24 6.98
C LEU A 101 1.61 -0.42 8.11
N ASP A 102 0.28 -0.41 8.01
CA ASP A 102 -0.60 -1.09 8.97
C ASP A 102 -1.14 -2.37 8.31
N LYS A 103 -0.54 -3.52 8.64
CA LYS A 103 -1.10 -4.83 8.28
C LYS A 103 -2.13 -5.22 9.34
N ARG A 104 -3.41 -5.28 8.98
CA ARG A 104 -4.47 -5.80 9.87
C ARG A 104 -4.89 -7.19 9.44
N SER A 105 -4.77 -8.14 10.35
CA SER A 105 -5.38 -9.45 10.23
C SER A 105 -6.63 -9.49 11.10
N ILE A 106 -7.82 -9.56 10.49
CA ILE A 106 -9.08 -9.73 11.21
C ILE A 106 -9.46 -11.21 11.11
N SER A 107 -9.26 -11.94 12.20
CA SER A 107 -9.78 -13.30 12.36
C SER A 107 -11.22 -13.21 12.87
N SER A 108 -12.19 -13.66 12.08
CA SER A 108 -13.59 -13.76 12.50
C SER A 108 -14.03 -15.23 12.47
N PHE A 109 -14.62 -15.71 13.57
CA PHE A 109 -15.24 -17.02 13.65
C PHE A 109 -16.76 -16.86 13.75
N SER A 110 -17.52 -17.51 12.87
CA SER A 110 -18.98 -17.61 12.99
C SER A 110 -19.41 -19.08 12.89
N GLU A 111 -20.49 -19.46 13.59
CA GLU A 111 -21.03 -20.83 13.56
C GLU A 111 -21.61 -21.23 12.20
N GLU A 112 -21.89 -20.26 11.33
CA GLU A 112 -22.53 -20.47 10.01
C GLU A 112 -21.50 -20.52 8.86
N GLU A 113 -20.43 -19.73 8.91
CA GLU A 113 -19.38 -19.65 7.87
C GLU A 113 -18.04 -20.28 8.27
N GLY A 114 -17.90 -20.70 9.53
CA GLY A 114 -16.66 -21.26 10.07
C GLY A 114 -15.61 -20.20 10.42
N TYR A 115 -14.34 -20.59 10.35
CA TYR A 115 -13.22 -19.67 10.58
C TYR A 115 -12.90 -18.90 9.30
N LEU A 116 -13.08 -17.58 9.32
CA LEU A 116 -12.70 -16.66 8.25
C LEU A 116 -11.50 -15.84 8.70
N LEU A 117 -10.35 -16.09 8.09
CA LEU A 117 -9.19 -15.21 8.19
C LEU A 117 -9.30 -14.16 7.09
N SER A 118 -9.59 -12.91 7.45
CA SER A 118 -9.57 -11.79 6.52
C SER A 118 -8.33 -10.93 6.80
N GLU A 119 -7.34 -11.04 5.91
CA GLU A 119 -6.17 -10.17 5.92
C GLU A 119 -6.43 -8.92 5.08
N LYS A 120 -6.09 -7.74 5.61
CA LYS A 120 -6.14 -6.47 4.89
C LYS A 120 -4.84 -5.70 5.08
N LEU A 121 -4.24 -5.27 3.97
CA LEU A 121 -3.07 -4.40 3.99
C LEU A 121 -3.52 -2.94 3.88
N THR A 122 -3.06 -2.09 4.79
CA THR A 122 -3.41 -0.68 4.80
C THR A 122 -2.15 0.19 4.83
N TYR A 123 -2.02 1.08 3.85
CA TYR A 123 -0.99 2.12 3.84
C TYR A 123 -1.55 3.42 4.38
N THR A 124 -0.84 4.04 5.32
CA THR A 124 -1.18 5.37 5.86
C THR A 124 -0.06 6.35 5.56
N ILE A 125 -0.39 7.45 4.88
CA ILE A 125 0.57 8.54 4.63
C ILE A 125 0.23 9.74 5.50
N SER A 126 1.15 10.09 6.38
CA SER A 126 1.16 11.36 7.10
C SER A 126 2.16 12.30 6.42
N TYR A 127 1.77 13.57 6.24
CA TYR A 127 2.64 14.60 5.69
C TYR A 127 3.11 15.52 6.82
N PRO A 128 4.40 15.85 6.91
CA PRO A 128 4.83 16.96 7.75
C PRO A 128 4.20 18.25 7.20
N ILE A 129 3.60 19.04 8.10
CA ILE A 129 3.12 20.38 7.77
C ILE A 129 4.36 21.26 7.67
N LEU A 130 4.60 21.86 6.50
CA LEU A 130 5.63 22.90 6.32
C LEU A 130 5.24 24.20 7.03
#